data_AF-A0A3B0XVV9-F1
#
_entry.id   AF-A0A3B0XVV9-F1
#
_cell.length_a   1.000
_cell.length_b   1.000
_cell.length_c   1.000
_cell.angle_alpha   90.00
_cell.angle_beta   90.00
_cell.angle_gamma   90.00
#
_symmetry.space_group_name_H-M   'P 1'
#
loop_
_entity.id
_entity.type
_entity.pdbx_description
1 polymer ?
#
loop_
_entity_poly.entity_id
_entity_poly.type
_entity_poly.pdbx_seq_one_letter_code
_entity_poly.pdbx_strand_id
1 'polypeptide(L)'
;MEKYLLEEIIECLPKGRTKYYYFKDRYALMQLSYLVGGGMTVAELKKSHLQGLLKRPQVKKLLAGSANGFIESDSLCNYWPEQNSDSVKPFILTLGGWGGCSPRWQQTTRHGYNLVVQLNFSNEHDRAYKSLVKPVRGGALNYYGHPVLRPGRRNIFRETLAWARLDIDFDTNEVLIEEIQSDWVREAKDLLDAAEKCHSKGDEVIDWYNVKGKTEDVISYVNNTLSPYEKIWDEAILSATIEFVINQLGIKRIYYHSYESGPELKSIEGRVPRNLYTKLPKKFGFEKIEESPEFLQKNRRFKKIVRKIISPMWYRMDTTGHH
;
A
#
# COMPACT_ATOMS: atom_id res chain seq x y z
N MET A 1 -3.71 9.86 -15.69
CA MET A 1 -3.94 9.21 -17.01
C MET A 1 -5.36 9.50 -17.56
N GLU A 2 -5.63 9.17 -18.82
CA GLU A 2 -6.97 9.26 -19.43
C GLU A 2 -7.92 8.16 -18.94
N LYS A 3 -9.24 8.42 -18.97
CA LYS A 3 -10.23 7.49 -18.41
C LYS A 3 -10.27 6.13 -19.10
N TYR A 4 -10.20 6.12 -20.44
CA TYR A 4 -10.28 4.88 -21.22
C TYR A 4 -9.12 3.94 -20.88
N LEU A 5 -7.91 4.49 -20.72
CA LEU A 5 -6.72 3.73 -20.36
C LEU A 5 -6.82 3.16 -18.95
N LEU A 6 -7.36 3.93 -18.00
CA LEU A 6 -7.67 3.42 -16.66
C LEU A 6 -8.61 2.22 -16.73
N GLU A 7 -9.71 2.34 -17.47
CA GLU A 7 -10.72 1.29 -17.61
C GLU A 7 -10.14 0.03 -18.29
N GLU A 8 -9.31 0.22 -19.33
CA GLU A 8 -8.61 -0.86 -20.02
C GLU A 8 -7.71 -1.66 -19.06
N ILE A 9 -6.86 -0.99 -18.27
CA ILE A 9 -5.99 -1.66 -17.29
C ILE A 9 -6.81 -2.48 -16.27
N ILE A 10 -7.92 -1.91 -15.79
CA ILE A 10 -8.79 -2.56 -14.80
C ILE A 10 -9.44 -3.83 -15.41
N GLU A 11 -9.86 -3.76 -16.67
CA GLU A 11 -10.51 -4.84 -17.40
C GLU A 11 -9.54 -5.97 -17.77
N CYS A 12 -8.28 -5.64 -18.05
CA CYS A 12 -7.24 -6.63 -18.34
C CYS A 12 -6.85 -7.50 -17.14
N LEU A 13 -7.09 -7.04 -15.90
CA LEU A 13 -6.81 -7.86 -14.73
C LEU A 13 -7.92 -8.87 -14.41
N PRO A 14 -7.57 -10.04 -13.84
CA PRO A 14 -8.55 -11.02 -13.39
C PRO A 14 -9.65 -10.38 -12.50
N LYS A 15 -10.91 -10.57 -12.89
CA LYS A 15 -12.08 -10.00 -12.19
C LYS A 15 -12.34 -10.60 -10.79
N GLY A 16 -11.44 -11.46 -10.29
CA GLY A 16 -11.38 -11.92 -8.91
C GLY A 16 -10.20 -12.87 -8.65
N ARG A 17 -9.93 -13.16 -7.38
CA ARG A 17 -8.96 -14.16 -6.88
C ARG A 17 -7.46 -13.88 -7.13
N THR A 18 -7.03 -12.65 -7.39
CA THR A 18 -5.61 -12.29 -7.30
C THR A 18 -5.17 -12.35 -5.83
N LYS A 19 -4.75 -13.53 -5.40
CA LYS A 19 -4.28 -13.78 -4.04
C LYS A 19 -2.93 -13.11 -3.86
N TYR A 20 -2.79 -12.41 -2.75
CA TYR A 20 -1.53 -11.81 -2.36
C TYR A 20 -1.23 -12.21 -0.93
N TYR A 21 -0.05 -12.76 -0.71
CA TYR A 21 0.36 -13.26 0.59
C TYR A 21 1.51 -12.40 1.08
N TYR A 22 1.40 -11.89 2.31
CA TYR A 22 2.42 -11.02 2.88
C TYR A 22 2.77 -11.43 4.30
N PHE A 23 4.06 -11.39 4.62
CA PHE A 23 4.58 -11.52 5.97
C PHE A 23 5.56 -10.38 6.23
N LYS A 24 5.82 -10.09 7.50
CA LYS A 24 6.73 -9.01 7.90
C LYS A 24 8.08 -9.15 7.20
N ASP A 25 8.59 -8.05 6.65
CA ASP A 25 9.83 -7.97 5.89
C ASP A 25 9.84 -8.66 4.49
N ARG A 26 8.70 -9.19 3.99
CA ARG A 26 8.64 -9.72 2.60
C ARG A 26 9.06 -8.67 1.58
N TYR A 27 8.75 -7.40 1.83
CA TYR A 27 9.19 -6.29 0.98
C TYR A 27 10.71 -6.27 0.77
N ALA A 28 11.49 -6.63 1.78
CA ALA A 28 12.95 -6.58 1.71
C ALA A 28 13.50 -7.66 0.77
N LEU A 29 12.91 -8.86 0.82
CA LEU A 29 13.24 -9.96 -0.10
C LEU A 29 12.90 -9.57 -1.55
N MET A 30 11.73 -8.99 -1.76
CA MET A 30 11.28 -8.52 -3.07
C MET A 30 12.18 -7.41 -3.64
N GLN A 31 12.57 -6.42 -2.83
CA GLN A 31 13.45 -5.35 -3.32
C GLN A 31 14.85 -5.88 -3.67
N LEU A 32 15.37 -6.80 -2.86
CA LEU A 32 16.64 -7.46 -3.16
C LEU A 32 16.53 -8.33 -4.41
N SER A 33 15.39 -8.97 -4.68
CA SER A 33 15.25 -9.82 -5.86
C SER A 33 15.30 -9.01 -7.15
N TYR A 34 14.72 -7.81 -7.15
CA TYR A 34 14.87 -6.85 -8.25
C TYR A 34 16.30 -6.37 -8.45
N LEU A 35 17.09 -6.21 -7.38
CA LEU A 35 18.50 -5.83 -7.48
C LEU A 35 19.38 -6.99 -7.98
N VAL A 36 19.11 -8.20 -7.50
CA VAL A 36 19.94 -9.38 -7.76
C VAL A 36 19.85 -9.87 -9.21
N GLY A 37 18.66 -9.81 -9.81
CA GLY A 37 18.45 -10.32 -11.18
C GLY A 37 18.92 -11.78 -11.33
N GLY A 38 19.84 -12.01 -12.29
CA GLY A 38 20.43 -13.33 -12.56
C GLY A 38 21.36 -13.90 -11.48
N GLY A 39 21.77 -13.10 -10.49
CA GLY A 39 22.55 -13.56 -9.35
C GLY A 39 23.64 -12.60 -8.90
N MET A 40 23.87 -12.51 -7.59
CA MET A 40 24.90 -11.68 -6.98
C MET A 40 25.49 -12.34 -5.72
N THR A 41 26.72 -12.00 -5.39
CA THR A 41 27.33 -12.39 -4.12
C THR A 41 26.80 -11.52 -2.96
N VAL A 42 26.78 -12.08 -1.75
CA VAL A 42 26.48 -11.34 -0.51
C VAL A 42 27.42 -10.13 -0.35
N ALA A 43 28.68 -10.24 -0.80
CA ALA A 43 29.66 -9.17 -0.72
C ALA A 43 29.29 -7.98 -1.61
N GLU A 44 28.78 -8.23 -2.81
CA GLU A 44 28.29 -7.18 -3.71
C GLU A 44 27.02 -6.52 -3.16
N LEU A 45 26.07 -7.31 -2.64
CA LEU A 45 24.87 -6.77 -2.01
C LEU A 45 25.18 -5.85 -0.82
N LYS A 46 26.21 -6.15 -0.03
CA LYS A 46 26.66 -5.30 1.08
C LYS A 46 27.19 -3.94 0.61
N LYS A 47 27.62 -3.81 -0.66
CA LYS A 47 28.07 -2.55 -1.26
C LYS A 47 26.93 -1.78 -1.94
N SER A 48 25.76 -2.39 -2.10
CA SER A 48 24.61 -1.76 -2.76
C SER A 48 23.91 -0.71 -1.88
N HIS A 49 23.09 0.12 -2.53
CA HIS A 49 22.19 1.06 -1.84
C HIS A 49 21.15 0.35 -0.96
N LEU A 50 20.87 -0.94 -1.21
CA LEU A 50 19.93 -1.77 -0.44
C LEU A 50 20.59 -2.58 0.69
N GLN A 51 21.88 -2.36 1.02
CA GLN A 51 22.58 -3.09 2.09
C GLN A 51 21.84 -3.09 3.44
N GLY A 52 21.05 -2.04 3.72
CA GLY A 52 20.25 -1.93 4.94
C GLY A 52 19.18 -3.04 5.05
N LEU A 53 18.71 -3.57 3.92
CA LEU A 53 17.73 -4.66 3.86
C LEU A 53 18.33 -6.00 4.30
N LEU A 54 19.65 -6.19 4.16
CA LEU A 54 20.35 -7.40 4.61
C LEU A 54 20.27 -7.60 6.13
N LYS A 55 19.95 -6.53 6.89
CA LYS A 55 19.80 -6.59 8.34
C LYS A 55 18.40 -7.08 8.78
N ARG A 56 17.45 -7.22 7.86
CA ARG A 56 16.08 -7.63 8.18
C ARG A 56 16.04 -9.09 8.64
N PRO A 57 15.27 -9.42 9.68
CA PRO A 57 15.19 -10.78 10.23
C PRO A 57 14.99 -11.87 9.17
N GLN A 58 14.04 -11.71 8.25
CA GLN A 58 13.76 -12.72 7.22
C GLN A 58 14.90 -12.86 6.22
N VAL A 59 15.54 -11.74 5.83
CA VAL A 59 16.71 -11.77 4.95
C VAL A 59 17.88 -12.46 5.64
N LYS A 60 18.17 -12.14 6.91
CA LYS A 60 19.25 -12.80 7.67
C LYS A 60 19.06 -14.32 7.75
N LYS A 61 17.82 -14.78 7.99
CA LYS A 61 17.49 -16.21 8.04
C LYS A 61 17.78 -16.90 6.70
N LEU A 62 17.34 -16.30 5.60
CA LEU A 62 17.64 -16.78 4.25
C LEU A 62 19.16 -16.87 4.01
N LEU A 63 19.89 -15.80 4.33
CA LEU A 63 21.34 -15.74 4.11
C LEU A 63 22.12 -16.76 4.95
N ALA A 64 21.66 -17.07 6.16
CA ALA A 64 22.29 -18.08 7.01
C ALA A 64 22.18 -19.50 6.42
N GLY A 65 21.17 -19.76 5.57
CA GLY A 65 21.00 -21.02 4.86
C GLY A 65 21.75 -21.11 3.53
N SER A 66 22.32 -20.02 3.01
CA SER A 66 23.07 -20.03 1.75
C SER A 66 24.54 -20.42 1.96
N ALA A 67 24.92 -21.60 1.47
CA ALA A 67 26.25 -22.19 1.72
C ALA A 67 27.39 -21.55 0.91
N ASN A 68 27.09 -20.95 -0.24
CA ASN A 68 28.12 -20.45 -1.19
C ASN A 68 28.24 -18.91 -1.21
N GLY A 69 27.45 -18.19 -0.41
CA GLY A 69 27.45 -16.73 -0.39
C GLY A 69 26.97 -16.09 -1.70
N PHE A 70 26.34 -16.86 -2.58
CA PHE A 70 25.71 -16.43 -3.82
C PHE A 70 24.18 -16.47 -3.66
N ILE A 71 23.50 -15.49 -4.21
CA ILE A 71 22.05 -15.34 -4.09
C ILE A 71 21.49 -15.10 -5.48
N GLU A 72 20.45 -15.84 -5.80
CA GLU A 72 19.66 -15.68 -7.02
C GLU A 72 18.31 -15.04 -6.67
N SER A 73 17.71 -14.35 -7.64
CA SER A 73 16.38 -13.75 -7.48
C SER A 73 15.34 -14.80 -7.05
N ASP A 74 15.40 -16.01 -7.61
CA ASP A 74 14.48 -17.10 -7.28
C ASP A 74 14.59 -17.55 -5.82
N SER A 75 15.79 -17.54 -5.23
CA SER A 75 15.97 -17.85 -3.81
C SER A 75 15.28 -16.83 -2.91
N LEU A 76 15.27 -15.56 -3.30
CA LEU A 76 14.59 -14.47 -2.58
C LEU A 76 13.07 -14.51 -2.77
N CYS A 77 12.61 -14.75 -4.00
CA CYS A 77 11.19 -14.80 -4.36
C CYS A 77 10.48 -16.02 -3.76
N ASN A 78 11.18 -17.15 -3.65
CA ASN A 78 10.62 -18.39 -3.13
C ASN A 78 10.81 -18.57 -1.62
N TYR A 79 11.43 -17.62 -0.93
CA TYR A 79 11.56 -17.70 0.52
C TYR A 79 10.22 -17.51 1.21
N TRP A 80 9.88 -18.49 2.05
CA TRP A 80 8.76 -18.43 2.98
C TRP A 80 9.24 -18.79 4.38
N PRO A 81 8.83 -18.05 5.42
CA PRO A 81 9.22 -18.39 6.78
C PRO A 81 8.69 -19.78 7.17
N GLU A 82 9.56 -20.62 7.74
CA GLU A 82 9.18 -21.92 8.27
C GLU A 82 8.14 -21.79 9.40
N GLN A 83 7.13 -22.66 9.35
CA GLN A 83 6.14 -22.99 10.39
C GLN A 83 5.71 -21.84 11.33
N ASN A 84 4.68 -21.10 10.91
CA ASN A 84 3.51 -20.67 11.69
C ASN A 84 2.63 -19.83 10.76
N SER A 85 1.52 -20.42 10.29
CA SER A 85 0.61 -19.81 9.30
C SER A 85 0.15 -18.41 9.71
N ASP A 86 0.10 -18.13 11.01
CA ASP A 86 -0.44 -16.89 11.56
C ASP A 86 0.39 -15.65 11.19
N SER A 87 1.67 -15.84 10.86
CA SER A 87 2.56 -14.75 10.45
C SER A 87 2.36 -14.31 8.99
N VAL A 88 1.84 -15.20 8.14
CA VAL A 88 1.54 -14.93 6.74
C VAL A 88 0.08 -14.51 6.63
N LYS A 89 -0.17 -13.29 6.14
CA LYS A 89 -1.52 -12.79 5.92
C LYS A 89 -1.92 -12.93 4.46
N PRO A 90 -3.02 -13.66 4.17
CA PRO A 90 -3.61 -13.68 2.84
C PRO A 90 -4.46 -12.42 2.60
N PHE A 91 -4.39 -11.92 1.38
CA PHE A 91 -5.15 -10.78 0.87
C PHE A 91 -5.69 -11.07 -0.53
N ILE A 92 -6.65 -10.27 -0.94
CA ILE A 92 -7.15 -10.22 -2.31
C ILE A 92 -6.81 -8.85 -2.89
N LEU A 93 -6.02 -8.83 -3.96
CA LEU A 93 -5.76 -7.61 -4.71
C LEU A 93 -6.89 -7.34 -5.70
N THR A 94 -7.35 -6.11 -5.72
CA THR A 94 -8.25 -5.60 -6.75
C THR A 94 -7.77 -4.25 -7.27
N LEU A 95 -8.27 -3.87 -8.44
CA LEU A 95 -8.09 -2.53 -8.98
C LEU A 95 -9.39 -1.73 -8.92
N GLY A 96 -9.23 -0.42 -8.80
CA GLY A 96 -10.26 0.58 -8.95
C GLY A 96 -9.72 1.84 -9.60
N GLY A 97 -10.53 2.89 -9.62
CA GLY A 97 -10.17 4.19 -10.17
C GLY A 97 -10.46 5.32 -9.19
N TRP A 98 -9.70 6.40 -9.33
CA TRP A 98 -9.93 7.66 -8.62
C TRP A 98 -9.61 8.84 -9.54
N GLY A 99 -10.20 10.00 -9.31
CA GLY A 99 -9.87 11.22 -10.05
C GLY A 99 -10.96 11.66 -11.02
N GLY A 100 -10.57 12.50 -11.97
CA GLY A 100 -11.43 13.20 -12.92
C GLY A 100 -11.00 14.65 -13.14
N CYS A 101 -11.97 15.54 -13.33
CA CYS A 101 -11.71 16.91 -13.78
C CYS A 101 -11.39 17.91 -12.67
N SER A 102 -11.41 17.54 -11.39
CA SER A 102 -11.21 18.48 -10.29
C SER A 102 -10.15 18.03 -9.27
N PRO A 103 -8.87 18.27 -9.55
CA PRO A 103 -7.76 17.81 -8.71
C PRO A 103 -7.77 18.36 -7.29
N ARG A 104 -8.39 19.53 -7.04
CA ARG A 104 -8.48 20.08 -5.68
C ARG A 104 -9.39 19.22 -4.80
N TRP A 105 -10.58 18.90 -5.29
CA TRP A 105 -11.51 18.01 -4.60
C TRP A 105 -11.00 16.57 -4.54
N GLN A 106 -10.29 16.15 -5.58
CA GLN A 106 -9.76 14.79 -5.70
C GLN A 106 -8.40 14.60 -5.03
N GLN A 107 -7.80 15.69 -4.54
CA GLN A 107 -6.47 15.72 -3.93
C GLN A 107 -5.44 14.95 -4.79
N THR A 108 -5.33 15.34 -6.06
CA THR A 108 -4.37 14.79 -7.04
C THR A 108 -3.45 15.88 -7.57
N THR A 109 -2.26 15.49 -8.03
CA THR A 109 -1.24 16.44 -8.51
C THR A 109 -1.60 17.05 -9.86
N ARG A 110 -2.25 16.27 -10.75
CA ARG A 110 -2.77 16.74 -12.04
C ARG A 110 -4.20 16.27 -12.31
N HIS A 111 -4.81 16.84 -13.35
CA HIS A 111 -6.10 16.40 -13.89
C HIS A 111 -6.00 15.00 -14.49
N GLY A 112 -7.13 14.29 -14.49
CA GLY A 112 -7.25 12.95 -15.02
C GLY A 112 -7.48 11.93 -13.92
N TYR A 113 -7.19 10.69 -14.23
CA TYR A 113 -7.52 9.54 -13.40
C TYR A 113 -6.26 8.84 -12.89
N ASN A 114 -6.38 8.28 -11.70
CA ASN A 114 -5.39 7.47 -11.03
C ASN A 114 -5.90 6.04 -10.96
N LEU A 115 -5.01 5.08 -11.19
CA LEU A 115 -5.28 3.68 -10.93
C LEU A 115 -5.19 3.45 -9.41
N VAL A 116 -6.09 2.64 -8.88
CA VAL A 116 -6.10 2.33 -7.46
C VAL A 116 -5.82 0.86 -7.25
N VAL A 117 -4.74 0.54 -6.55
CA VAL A 117 -4.47 -0.81 -6.03
C VAL A 117 -5.13 -0.93 -4.67
N GLN A 118 -5.96 -1.96 -4.49
CA GLN A 118 -6.71 -2.20 -3.25
C GLN A 118 -6.24 -3.52 -2.64
N LEU A 119 -5.81 -3.47 -1.38
CA LEU A 119 -5.45 -4.63 -0.57
C LEU A 119 -6.64 -4.99 0.31
N ASN A 120 -7.39 -6.03 -0.11
CA ASN A 120 -8.60 -6.45 0.58
C ASN A 120 -8.34 -7.66 1.47
N PHE A 121 -9.13 -7.77 2.54
CA PHE A 121 -9.04 -8.87 3.49
C PHE A 121 -9.39 -10.24 2.89
N SER A 122 -8.93 -11.29 3.55
CA SER A 122 -9.30 -12.68 3.25
C SER A 122 -10.64 -13.09 3.87
N ASN A 123 -11.07 -14.32 3.56
CA ASN A 123 -12.23 -14.95 4.20
C ASN A 123 -12.03 -15.19 5.70
N GLU A 124 -10.79 -15.37 6.14
CA GLU A 124 -10.45 -15.59 7.54
C GLU A 124 -10.82 -14.36 8.36
N HIS A 125 -10.30 -13.20 7.95
CA HIS A 125 -10.64 -11.92 8.59
C HIS A 125 -12.13 -11.59 8.45
N ASP A 126 -12.73 -11.76 7.26
CA ASP A 126 -14.15 -11.45 7.02
C ASP A 126 -15.09 -12.23 7.96
N ARG A 127 -14.78 -13.50 8.26
CA ARG A 127 -15.56 -14.30 9.22
C ARG A 127 -15.43 -13.76 10.64
N ALA A 128 -14.21 -13.48 11.10
CA ALA A 128 -13.98 -12.95 12.44
C ALA A 128 -14.64 -11.57 12.61
N TYR A 129 -14.48 -10.68 11.64
CA TYR A 129 -15.11 -9.37 11.59
C TYR A 129 -16.64 -9.47 11.70
N LYS A 130 -17.28 -10.29 10.85
CA LYS A 130 -18.73 -10.47 10.89
C LYS A 130 -19.21 -11.12 12.18
N SER A 131 -18.42 -12.02 12.76
CA SER A 131 -18.79 -12.69 14.00
C SER A 131 -18.74 -11.74 15.20
N LEU A 132 -17.66 -10.97 15.34
CA LEU A 132 -17.38 -10.15 16.51
C LEU A 132 -17.99 -8.74 16.41
N VAL A 133 -17.85 -8.09 15.26
CA VAL A 133 -18.24 -6.69 15.07
C VAL A 133 -19.72 -6.57 14.69
N LYS A 134 -20.33 -7.61 14.11
CA LYS A 134 -21.74 -7.60 13.66
C LYS A 134 -22.09 -6.35 12.80
N PRO A 135 -21.41 -6.13 11.66
CA PRO A 135 -21.71 -5.00 10.80
C PRO A 135 -23.11 -5.11 10.17
N VAL A 136 -23.84 -4.01 10.13
CA VAL A 136 -25.19 -3.91 9.53
C VAL A 136 -25.11 -3.85 8.00
N ARG A 137 -24.03 -3.26 7.46
CA ARG A 137 -23.75 -3.14 6.02
C ARG A 137 -22.25 -3.29 5.77
N GLY A 138 -21.87 -3.67 4.54
CA GLY A 138 -20.46 -3.67 4.13
C GLY A 138 -19.88 -2.26 4.07
N GLY A 139 -18.59 -2.13 4.37
CA GLY A 139 -17.86 -0.87 4.37
C GLY A 139 -17.99 -0.05 5.65
N ALA A 140 -18.36 -0.66 6.79
CA ALA A 140 -18.54 0.09 8.05
C ALA A 140 -17.27 0.82 8.52
N LEU A 141 -16.07 0.32 8.19
CA LEU A 141 -14.78 0.97 8.48
C LEU A 141 -14.08 1.51 7.21
N ASN A 142 -14.83 1.66 6.10
CA ASN A 142 -14.30 2.20 4.85
C ASN A 142 -15.13 3.41 4.41
N TYR A 143 -14.50 4.59 4.38
CA TYR A 143 -15.20 5.83 4.09
C TYR A 143 -15.78 5.83 2.68
N TYR A 144 -17.05 6.21 2.53
CA TYR A 144 -17.78 6.11 1.25
C TYR A 144 -17.16 6.99 0.14
N GLY A 145 -16.48 8.06 0.53
CA GLY A 145 -15.80 8.98 -0.37
C GLY A 145 -14.39 8.52 -0.77
N HIS A 146 -13.89 7.37 -0.31
CA HIS A 146 -12.55 6.88 -0.64
C HIS A 146 -12.58 5.71 -1.64
N PRO A 147 -11.48 5.44 -2.36
CA PRO A 147 -11.43 4.43 -3.41
C PRO A 147 -11.25 3.00 -2.86
N VAL A 148 -12.12 2.60 -1.94
CA VAL A 148 -12.21 1.23 -1.43
C VAL A 148 -13.10 0.35 -2.32
N LEU A 149 -12.99 -0.97 -2.18
CA LEU A 149 -13.90 -1.88 -2.86
C LEU A 149 -15.32 -1.68 -2.32
N ARG A 150 -16.32 -1.71 -3.21
CA ARG A 150 -17.73 -1.54 -2.83
C ARG A 150 -18.51 -2.84 -3.04
N PRO A 151 -19.52 -3.12 -2.18
CA PRO A 151 -20.47 -4.20 -2.43
C PRO A 151 -21.10 -4.07 -3.83
N GLY A 152 -21.31 -5.20 -4.50
CA GLY A 152 -21.92 -5.26 -5.83
C GLY A 152 -21.02 -4.91 -7.02
N ARG A 153 -19.79 -4.39 -6.79
CA ARG A 153 -18.83 -4.11 -7.88
C ARG A 153 -18.17 -5.36 -8.46
N ARG A 154 -18.11 -6.46 -7.70
CA ARG A 154 -17.49 -7.73 -8.09
C ARG A 154 -18.29 -8.90 -7.51
N ASN A 155 -18.10 -10.09 -8.09
CA ASN A 155 -18.72 -11.33 -7.64
C ASN A 155 -18.36 -11.72 -6.20
N ILE A 156 -17.20 -11.24 -5.71
CA ILE A 156 -16.74 -11.46 -4.34
C ILE A 156 -16.41 -10.08 -3.75
N PHE A 157 -17.10 -9.73 -2.67
CA PHE A 157 -16.83 -8.53 -1.89
C PHE A 157 -15.98 -8.87 -0.66
N ARG A 158 -14.87 -8.15 -0.47
CA ARG A 158 -14.06 -8.17 0.74
C ARG A 158 -13.76 -6.74 1.12
N GLU A 159 -13.80 -6.47 2.41
CA GLU A 159 -13.46 -5.16 2.95
C GLU A 159 -12.02 -4.77 2.60
N THR A 160 -11.77 -3.49 2.36
CA THR A 160 -10.44 -2.99 1.97
C THR A 160 -9.66 -2.61 3.23
N LEU A 161 -8.52 -3.28 3.47
CA LEU A 161 -7.59 -2.90 4.53
C LEU A 161 -6.88 -1.59 4.16
N ALA A 162 -6.32 -1.52 2.95
CA ALA A 162 -5.52 -0.39 2.49
C ALA A 162 -5.61 -0.23 0.98
N TRP A 163 -5.27 0.96 0.48
CA TRP A 163 -5.26 1.26 -0.94
C TRP A 163 -4.10 2.21 -1.30
N ALA A 164 -3.69 2.19 -2.57
CA ALA A 164 -2.70 3.08 -3.15
C ALA A 164 -3.22 3.72 -4.45
N ARG A 165 -3.03 5.03 -4.62
CA ARG A 165 -3.38 5.77 -5.84
C ARG A 165 -2.14 5.99 -6.70
N LEU A 166 -2.23 5.65 -7.98
CA LEU A 166 -1.13 5.68 -8.95
C LEU A 166 -1.48 6.58 -10.12
N ASP A 167 -0.68 7.62 -10.35
CA ASP A 167 -0.70 8.37 -11.61
C ASP A 167 0.38 7.82 -12.53
N ILE A 168 -0.06 7.17 -13.60
CA ILE A 168 0.77 6.38 -14.50
C ILE A 168 0.96 7.14 -15.81
N ASP A 169 2.18 7.09 -16.34
CA ASP A 169 2.54 7.57 -17.66
C ASP A 169 3.42 6.52 -18.36
N PHE A 170 2.85 5.84 -19.37
CA PHE A 170 3.57 4.81 -20.11
C PHE A 170 4.59 5.39 -21.08
N ASP A 171 4.36 6.61 -21.60
CA ASP A 171 5.26 7.27 -22.54
C ASP A 171 6.62 7.56 -21.89
N THR A 172 6.61 8.02 -20.64
CA THR A 172 7.85 8.21 -19.86
C THR A 172 8.24 7.00 -19.04
N ASN A 173 7.49 5.90 -19.07
CA ASN A 173 7.72 4.70 -18.24
C ASN A 173 7.85 5.04 -16.74
N GLU A 174 7.00 5.95 -16.27
CA GLU A 174 7.00 6.47 -14.90
C GLU A 174 5.65 6.24 -14.23
N VAL A 175 5.68 6.07 -12.91
CA VAL A 175 4.49 6.14 -12.07
C VAL A 175 4.76 7.02 -10.88
N LEU A 176 3.77 7.81 -10.47
CA LEU A 176 3.74 8.49 -9.19
C LEU A 176 2.75 7.81 -8.26
N ILE A 177 3.25 7.28 -7.14
CA ILE A 177 2.44 6.89 -6.00
C ILE A 177 1.98 8.18 -5.32
N GLU A 178 0.75 8.58 -5.66
CA GLU A 178 0.13 9.81 -5.19
C GLU A 178 -0.19 9.75 -3.68
N GLU A 179 -0.60 8.57 -3.23
CA GLU A 179 -0.97 8.32 -1.84
C GLU A 179 -1.14 6.84 -1.56
N ILE A 180 -0.85 6.44 -0.31
CA ILE A 180 -1.35 5.21 0.29
C ILE A 180 -2.10 5.55 1.58
N GLN A 181 -3.18 4.83 1.87
CA GLN A 181 -3.96 5.01 3.09
C GLN A 181 -4.62 3.70 3.56
N SER A 182 -5.03 3.70 4.83
CA SER A 182 -5.89 2.68 5.42
C SER A 182 -6.98 3.37 6.23
N ASP A 183 -8.17 3.45 5.65
CA ASP A 183 -9.38 3.87 6.39
C ASP A 183 -9.61 2.88 7.54
N TRP A 184 -9.50 1.58 7.24
CA TRP A 184 -9.82 0.51 8.18
C TRP A 184 -9.06 0.63 9.50
N VAL A 185 -7.74 0.84 9.44
CA VAL A 185 -6.90 0.98 10.65
C VAL A 185 -7.20 2.28 11.40
N ARG A 186 -7.56 3.36 10.68
CA ARG A 186 -7.92 4.63 11.31
C ARG A 186 -9.26 4.50 12.03
N GLU A 187 -10.31 4.11 11.31
CA GLU A 187 -11.67 3.99 11.84
C GLU A 187 -11.77 2.92 12.94
N ALA A 188 -10.96 1.86 12.88
CA ALA A 188 -10.92 0.85 13.94
C ALA A 188 -10.42 1.37 15.29
N LYS A 189 -9.59 2.43 15.31
CA LYS A 189 -9.16 3.08 16.56
C LYS A 189 -10.29 3.85 17.19
N ASP A 190 -11.00 4.63 16.38
CA ASP A 190 -12.18 5.38 16.84
C ASP A 190 -13.28 4.41 17.31
N LEU A 191 -13.43 3.26 16.64
CA LEU A 191 -14.32 2.19 17.07
C LEU A 191 -13.89 1.57 18.41
N LEU A 192 -12.60 1.31 18.61
CA LEU A 192 -12.07 0.77 19.86
C LEU A 192 -12.32 1.74 21.02
N ASP A 193 -11.96 3.01 20.85
CA ASP A 193 -12.17 4.05 21.86
C ASP A 193 -13.66 4.17 22.24
N ALA A 194 -14.55 4.09 21.24
CA ALA A 194 -15.99 4.08 21.48
C ALA A 194 -16.46 2.82 22.22
N ALA A 195 -15.95 1.64 21.85
CA ALA A 195 -16.29 0.38 22.48
C ALA A 195 -15.83 0.31 23.94
N GLU A 196 -14.60 0.75 24.25
CA GLU A 196 -14.08 0.83 25.62
C GLU A 196 -14.89 1.80 26.49
N LYS A 197 -15.30 2.93 25.91
CA LYS A 197 -16.14 3.91 26.61
C LYS A 197 -17.55 3.38 26.90
N CYS A 198 -18.15 2.62 25.98
CA CYS A 198 -19.44 1.95 26.22
C CYS A 198 -19.29 0.84 27.26
N HIS A 199 -18.26 0.00 27.13
CA HIS A 199 -17.98 -1.09 28.07
C HIS A 199 -17.81 -0.59 29.51
N SER A 200 -17.03 0.49 29.70
CA SER A 200 -16.82 1.09 31.04
C SER A 200 -18.07 1.70 31.67
N LYS A 201 -19.13 1.94 30.87
CA LYS A 201 -20.45 2.38 31.37
C LYS A 201 -21.42 1.23 31.64
N GLY A 202 -21.02 -0.01 31.34
CA GLY A 202 -21.89 -1.18 31.44
C GLY A 202 -22.76 -1.46 30.21
N ASP A 203 -22.52 -0.76 29.09
CA ASP A 203 -23.24 -1.04 27.85
C ASP A 203 -22.72 -2.36 27.24
N GLU A 204 -23.61 -3.35 27.07
CA GLU A 204 -23.24 -4.65 26.49
C GLU A 204 -22.98 -4.58 24.98
N VAL A 205 -23.64 -3.66 24.28
CA VAL A 205 -23.64 -3.54 22.82
C VAL A 205 -23.26 -2.11 22.43
N ILE A 206 -22.43 -1.98 21.40
CA ILE A 206 -22.10 -0.68 20.82
C ILE A 206 -23.12 -0.30 19.74
N ASP A 207 -23.52 0.96 19.69
CA ASP A 207 -24.20 1.57 18.54
C ASP A 207 -23.27 2.62 17.92
N TRP A 208 -22.45 2.18 16.98
CA TRP A 208 -21.45 3.02 16.30
C TRP A 208 -21.54 2.76 14.80
N TYR A 209 -21.84 3.77 13.98
CA TYR A 209 -21.82 3.73 12.50
C TYR A 209 -21.94 2.33 11.84
N ASN A 210 -23.16 1.79 11.73
CA ASN A 210 -23.43 0.48 11.14
C ASN A 210 -22.75 -0.73 11.86
N VAL A 211 -22.35 -0.59 13.11
CA VAL A 211 -21.80 -1.67 13.98
C VAL A 211 -22.77 -1.91 15.13
N LYS A 212 -23.07 -3.19 15.40
CA LYS A 212 -23.97 -3.64 16.48
C LYS A 212 -23.40 -4.81 17.29
N GLY A 213 -22.09 -4.92 17.37
CA GLY A 213 -21.40 -5.98 18.10
C GLY A 213 -21.46 -5.75 19.61
N LYS A 214 -21.17 -6.80 20.39
CA LYS A 214 -20.95 -6.64 21.83
C LYS A 214 -19.68 -5.81 22.05
N THR A 215 -19.66 -4.97 23.08
CA THR A 215 -18.51 -4.10 23.36
C THR A 215 -17.22 -4.92 23.56
N GLU A 216 -17.27 -6.01 24.32
CA GLU A 216 -16.15 -6.94 24.52
C GLU A 216 -15.68 -7.62 23.22
N ASP A 217 -16.61 -8.05 22.36
CA ASP A 217 -16.30 -8.69 21.08
C ASP A 217 -15.61 -7.72 20.12
N VAL A 218 -16.07 -6.46 20.10
CA VAL A 218 -15.47 -5.39 19.28
C VAL A 218 -14.05 -5.07 19.77
N ILE A 219 -13.86 -4.94 21.09
CA ILE A 219 -12.53 -4.75 21.69
C ILE A 219 -11.61 -5.91 21.31
N SER A 220 -12.09 -7.15 21.45
CA SER A 220 -11.34 -8.36 21.07
C SER A 220 -11.01 -8.40 19.57
N TYR A 221 -11.93 -7.97 18.71
CA TYR A 221 -11.68 -7.87 17.28
C TYR A 221 -10.51 -6.93 16.98
N VAL A 222 -10.52 -5.71 17.51
CA VAL A 222 -9.46 -4.74 17.22
C VAL A 222 -8.12 -5.22 17.80
N ASN A 223 -8.10 -5.64 19.07
CA ASN A 223 -6.87 -5.98 19.78
C ASN A 223 -6.25 -7.30 19.31
N ASN A 224 -7.05 -8.30 18.95
CA ASN A 224 -6.56 -9.65 18.64
C ASN A 224 -6.65 -9.99 17.15
N THR A 225 -7.77 -9.66 16.50
CA THR A 225 -7.98 -10.01 15.08
C THR A 225 -7.31 -9.03 14.14
N LEU A 226 -7.46 -7.71 14.37
CA LEU A 226 -6.96 -6.67 13.49
C LEU A 226 -5.49 -6.30 13.75
N SER A 227 -5.04 -6.36 15.01
CA SER A 227 -3.66 -5.97 15.41
C SER A 227 -2.55 -6.59 14.54
N PRO A 228 -2.59 -7.88 14.14
CA PRO A 228 -1.59 -8.43 13.23
C PRO A 228 -1.53 -7.74 11.85
N TYR A 229 -2.68 -7.29 11.33
CA TYR A 229 -2.78 -6.55 10.07
C TYR A 229 -2.31 -5.10 10.23
N GLU A 230 -2.64 -4.45 11.34
CA GLU A 230 -2.17 -3.09 11.66
C GLU A 230 -0.64 -2.98 11.63
N LYS A 231 0.07 -4.01 12.09
CA LYS A 231 1.55 -4.03 12.16
C LYS A 231 2.25 -4.11 10.79
N ILE A 232 1.51 -4.42 9.72
CA ILE A 232 2.08 -4.73 8.40
C ILE A 232 1.38 -4.02 7.24
N TRP A 233 0.24 -3.36 7.44
CA TRP A 233 -0.60 -2.89 6.34
C TRP A 233 0.15 -1.95 5.39
N ASP A 234 0.98 -1.05 5.92
CA ASP A 234 1.69 -0.01 5.19
C ASP A 234 2.77 -0.60 4.28
N GLU A 235 3.53 -1.56 4.80
CA GLU A 235 4.47 -2.33 4.01
C GLU A 235 3.77 -3.26 3.02
N ALA A 236 2.67 -3.89 3.42
CA ALA A 236 1.93 -4.83 2.57
C ALA A 236 1.38 -4.13 1.33
N ILE A 237 0.72 -2.97 1.50
CA ILE A 237 0.16 -2.22 0.37
C ILE A 237 1.25 -1.64 -0.53
N LEU A 238 2.33 -1.08 0.03
CA LEU A 238 3.41 -0.53 -0.79
C LEU A 238 4.16 -1.63 -1.54
N SER A 239 4.36 -2.79 -0.92
CA SER A 239 4.95 -3.96 -1.59
C SER A 239 4.08 -4.45 -2.74
N ALA A 240 2.78 -4.65 -2.48
CA ALA A 240 1.83 -5.08 -3.51
C ALA A 240 1.77 -4.08 -4.66
N THR A 241 1.84 -2.79 -4.35
CA THR A 241 1.86 -1.70 -5.33
C THR A 241 3.11 -1.75 -6.21
N ILE A 242 4.29 -1.87 -5.62
CA ILE A 242 5.55 -1.93 -6.37
C ILE A 242 5.62 -3.22 -7.21
N GLU A 243 5.24 -4.37 -6.63
CA GLU A 243 5.16 -5.64 -7.35
C GLU A 243 4.22 -5.55 -8.55
N PHE A 244 3.05 -4.94 -8.37
CA PHE A 244 2.09 -4.70 -9.45
C PHE A 244 2.68 -3.79 -10.54
N VAL A 245 3.25 -2.66 -10.16
CA VAL A 245 3.85 -1.69 -11.09
C VAL A 245 4.98 -2.32 -11.92
N ILE A 246 5.88 -3.06 -11.28
CA ILE A 246 7.05 -3.62 -11.95
C ILE A 246 6.68 -4.85 -12.78
N ASN A 247 5.92 -5.80 -12.20
CA ASN A 247 5.73 -7.12 -12.80
C ASN A 247 4.49 -7.20 -13.68
N GLN A 248 3.49 -6.33 -13.47
CA GLN A 248 2.25 -6.34 -14.27
C GLN A 248 2.21 -5.19 -15.26
N LEU A 249 2.69 -3.99 -14.90
CA LEU A 249 2.72 -2.84 -15.82
C LEU A 249 4.06 -2.67 -16.54
N GLY A 250 5.13 -3.34 -16.09
CA GLY A 250 6.46 -3.20 -16.67
C GLY A 250 7.15 -1.86 -16.35
N ILE A 251 6.60 -1.05 -15.46
CA ILE A 251 7.08 0.30 -15.16
C ILE A 251 8.29 0.25 -14.23
N LYS A 252 9.35 0.99 -14.59
CA LYS A 252 10.65 0.89 -13.91
C LYS A 252 11.02 2.09 -13.04
N ARG A 253 10.45 3.27 -13.33
CA ARG A 253 10.68 4.50 -12.55
C ARG A 253 9.47 4.79 -11.68
N ILE A 254 9.65 4.62 -10.37
CA ILE A 254 8.58 4.78 -9.37
C ILE A 254 8.89 6.00 -8.52
N TYR A 255 8.00 6.97 -8.56
CA TYR A 255 8.04 8.17 -7.73
C TYR A 255 7.04 8.05 -6.59
N TYR A 256 7.33 8.72 -5.48
CA TYR A 256 6.47 8.80 -4.31
C TYR A 256 6.57 10.23 -3.73
N HIS A 257 5.45 10.83 -3.34
CA HIS A 257 5.46 12.20 -2.77
C HIS A 257 6.28 12.29 -1.48
N SER A 258 7.03 13.39 -1.34
CA SER A 258 7.59 13.74 -0.03
C SER A 258 6.53 14.34 0.90
N TYR A 259 6.82 14.37 2.20
CA TYR A 259 5.98 15.05 3.17
C TYR A 259 5.98 16.57 2.94
N GLU A 260 7.11 17.11 2.48
CA GLU A 260 7.29 18.55 2.31
C GLU A 260 6.50 19.08 1.11
N SER A 261 6.49 18.36 -0.02
CA SER A 261 5.88 18.87 -1.26
C SER A 261 4.50 18.29 -1.57
N GLY A 262 4.21 17.07 -1.12
CA GLY A 262 2.97 16.36 -1.46
C GLY A 262 1.69 17.12 -1.10
N PRO A 263 1.52 17.62 0.15
CA PRO A 263 0.34 18.38 0.53
C PRO A 263 0.13 19.64 -0.30
N GLU A 264 1.19 20.40 -0.58
CA GLU A 264 1.11 21.64 -1.37
C GLU A 264 0.70 21.35 -2.82
N LEU A 265 1.33 20.34 -3.44
CA LEU A 265 1.01 19.92 -4.82
C LEU A 265 -0.44 19.44 -4.97
N LYS A 266 -0.96 18.76 -3.94
CA LYS A 266 -2.33 18.21 -3.91
C LYS A 266 -3.36 19.18 -3.34
N SER A 267 -2.96 20.38 -2.92
CA SER A 267 -3.82 21.37 -2.26
C SER A 267 -4.55 20.79 -1.04
N ILE A 268 -3.87 19.94 -0.27
CA ILE A 268 -4.41 19.33 0.95
C ILE A 268 -4.28 20.32 2.09
N GLU A 269 -5.42 20.66 2.70
CA GLU A 269 -5.49 21.44 3.92
C GLU A 269 -5.50 20.46 5.10
N GLY A 270 -4.51 20.55 6.00
CA GLY A 270 -4.40 19.70 7.18
C GLY A 270 -3.14 18.82 7.25
N ARG A 271 -3.07 17.95 8.26
CA ARG A 271 -1.91 17.09 8.52
C ARG A 271 -2.06 15.76 7.79
N VAL A 272 -1.09 15.45 6.93
CA VAL A 272 -0.93 14.10 6.37
C VAL A 272 -0.08 13.24 7.31
N PRO A 273 -0.23 11.90 7.33
CA PRO A 273 0.52 11.01 8.21
C PRO A 273 2.02 11.01 7.86
N ARG A 274 2.82 11.80 8.61
CA ARG A 274 4.24 12.04 8.33
C ARG A 274 5.06 10.78 8.10
N ASN A 275 4.81 9.71 8.87
CA ASN A 275 5.55 8.45 8.73
C ASN A 275 5.41 7.82 7.34
N LEU A 276 4.22 7.86 6.72
CA LEU A 276 3.97 7.30 5.37
C LEU A 276 4.70 8.07 4.27
N TYR A 277 4.98 9.36 4.50
CA TYR A 277 5.65 10.24 3.54
C TYR A 277 7.14 10.47 3.87
N THR A 278 7.68 9.80 4.90
CA THR A 278 9.09 9.99 5.31
C THR A 278 9.82 8.70 5.61
N LYS A 279 9.27 7.83 6.46
CA LYS A 279 9.93 6.60 6.90
C LYS A 279 9.68 5.45 5.93
N LEU A 280 8.45 5.34 5.43
CA LEU A 280 8.06 4.21 4.59
C LEU A 280 8.81 4.18 3.24
N PRO A 281 8.91 5.27 2.45
CA PRO A 281 9.66 5.23 1.19
C PRO A 281 11.14 4.88 1.42
N LYS A 282 11.78 5.50 2.43
CA LYS A 282 13.17 5.17 2.80
C LYS A 282 13.34 3.72 3.22
N LYS A 283 12.37 3.16 3.94
CA LYS A 283 12.38 1.76 4.36
C LYS A 283 12.44 0.81 3.15
N PHE A 284 11.82 1.21 2.04
CA PHE A 284 11.78 0.49 0.77
C PHE A 284 12.98 0.77 -0.16
N GLY A 285 13.92 1.62 0.26
CA GLY A 285 15.09 1.97 -0.55
C GLY A 285 14.88 3.12 -1.53
N PHE A 286 13.77 3.86 -1.43
CA PHE A 286 13.62 5.07 -2.24
C PHE A 286 14.64 6.13 -1.83
N GLU A 287 15.23 6.78 -2.82
CA GLU A 287 16.15 7.90 -2.67
C GLU A 287 15.38 9.22 -2.70
N LYS A 288 15.78 10.17 -1.86
CA LYS A 288 15.16 11.50 -1.83
C LYS A 288 15.84 12.37 -2.90
N ILE A 289 15.05 12.95 -3.82
CA ILE A 289 15.54 13.70 -4.97
C ILE A 289 14.74 15.00 -5.17
N GLU A 290 15.28 15.94 -5.94
CA GLU A 290 14.62 17.22 -6.28
C GLU A 290 13.86 17.13 -7.62
N GLU A 291 14.30 16.24 -8.51
CA GLU A 291 13.76 16.11 -9.85
C GLU A 291 12.35 15.49 -9.81
N SER A 292 11.36 16.23 -10.30
CA SER A 292 10.00 15.74 -10.46
C SER A 292 9.86 14.76 -11.62
N PRO A 293 8.85 13.86 -11.62
CA PRO A 293 8.55 12.98 -12.75
C PRO A 293 8.45 13.76 -14.08
N GLU A 294 9.04 13.22 -15.15
CA GLU A 294 9.08 13.88 -16.46
C GLU A 294 7.66 14.17 -16.98
N PHE A 295 6.73 13.24 -16.82
CA PHE A 295 5.35 13.44 -17.30
C PHE A 295 4.64 14.61 -16.59
N LEU A 296 4.96 14.88 -15.32
CA LEU A 296 4.44 16.04 -14.60
C LEU A 296 5.05 17.34 -15.11
N GLN A 297 6.32 17.33 -15.51
CA GLN A 297 6.98 18.47 -16.11
C GLN A 297 6.37 18.86 -17.46
N LYS A 298 5.52 18.04 -18.08
CA LYS A 298 4.77 18.42 -19.28
C LYS A 298 3.44 19.13 -18.92
N ASN A 299 3.00 19.06 -17.66
CA ASN A 299 1.72 19.59 -17.21
C ASN A 299 1.79 21.09 -16.79
N ARG A 300 1.00 21.95 -17.46
CA ARG A 300 0.97 23.41 -17.21
C ARG A 300 0.56 23.78 -15.79
N ARG A 301 -0.39 23.06 -15.17
CA ARG A 301 -0.85 23.33 -13.80
C ARG A 301 0.25 22.98 -12.80
N PHE A 302 0.84 21.79 -12.94
CA PHE A 302 1.97 21.37 -12.12
C PHE A 302 3.10 22.41 -12.15
N LYS A 303 3.54 22.84 -13.35
CA LYS A 303 4.57 23.89 -13.51
C LYS A 303 4.26 25.17 -12.71
N LYS A 304 2.99 25.58 -12.63
CA LYS A 304 2.59 26.79 -11.90
C LYS A 304 2.64 26.59 -10.39
N ILE A 305 2.30 25.40 -9.89
CA ILE A 305 2.26 25.10 -8.46
C ILE A 305 3.68 24.86 -7.95
N VAL A 306 4.45 24.01 -8.61
CA VAL A 306 5.80 23.61 -8.15
C VAL A 306 6.76 24.79 -8.02
N ARG A 307 6.62 25.83 -8.88
CA ARG A 307 7.41 27.08 -8.79
C ARG A 307 7.19 27.89 -7.50
N LYS A 308 6.10 27.62 -6.78
CA LYS A 308 5.78 28.28 -5.50
C LYS A 308 6.31 27.49 -4.30
N ILE A 309 6.73 26.25 -4.52
CA ILE A 309 7.23 25.35 -3.48
C ILE A 309 8.73 25.60 -3.34
N ILE A 310 9.18 25.91 -2.13
CA ILE A 310 10.60 26.07 -1.83
C ILE A 310 11.21 24.67 -1.72
N SER A 311 12.14 24.33 -2.62
CA SER A 311 12.82 23.02 -2.68
C SER A 311 11.82 21.85 -2.80
N PRO A 312 11.19 21.66 -3.98
CA PRO A 312 10.30 20.53 -4.20
C PRO A 312 11.08 19.22 -4.09
N MET A 313 10.61 18.30 -3.26
CA MET A 313 11.26 17.02 -3.00
C MET A 313 10.35 15.84 -3.35
N TRP A 314 10.98 14.77 -3.79
CA TRP A 314 10.34 13.50 -4.13
C TRP A 314 11.14 12.33 -3.56
N TYR A 315 10.51 11.17 -3.53
CA TYR A 315 11.20 9.90 -3.40
C TYR A 315 11.17 9.19 -4.75
N ARG A 316 12.30 8.63 -5.18
CA ARG A 316 12.42 7.85 -6.41
C ARG A 316 13.02 6.49 -6.14
N MET A 317 12.48 5.49 -6.81
CA MET A 317 13.03 4.14 -6.95
C MET A 317 13.16 3.88 -8.45
N ASP A 318 14.36 3.47 -8.87
CA ASP A 318 14.64 3.09 -10.25
C ASP A 318 15.10 1.64 -10.28
N THR A 319 14.53 0.87 -11.19
CA THR A 319 14.84 -0.55 -11.40
C THR A 319 15.45 -0.82 -12.78
N THR A 320 15.75 0.23 -13.54
CA THR A 320 16.52 0.13 -14.78
C THR A 320 17.98 -0.18 -14.44
N GLY A 321 18.45 -1.38 -14.78
CA GLY A 321 19.83 -1.82 -14.52
C GLY A 321 20.00 -3.24 -13.97
N HIS A 322 18.91 -3.97 -13.75
CA HIS A 322 18.94 -5.29 -13.11
C HIS A 322 18.23 -6.39 -13.93
N HIS A 323 18.67 -6.58 -15.17
CA HIS A 323 18.26 -7.70 -16.02
C HIS A 323 19.38 -8.70 -16.16
#